data_AF-A0A1H4DVK5-F1
#
_entry.id   AF-A0A1H4DVK5-F1
#
_cell.length_a   1.000
_cell.length_b   1.000
_cell.length_c   1.000
_cell.angle_alpha   90.00
_cell.angle_beta   90.00
_cell.angle_gamma   90.00
#
_symmetry.space_group_name_H-M   'P 1'
#
loop_
_entity.id
_entity.type
_entity.pdbx_description
1 polymer ?
#
loop_
_entity_poly.entity_id
_entity_poly.type
_entity_poly.pdbx_seq_one_letter_code
_entity_poly.pdbx_strand_id
1 'polypeptide(L)'
;MKRSLILLLLVLGAITAKSQTGGIMEYKALPVEGAEETQTNSSLKSEGSLVDAYYLNSYTKKPIKIRLKIVENRYGVFIIASKKLTDSSWSDQSGEPVKPSKLIDSDPMAEYFEYKAFISRLGQTVYF
;
A
#
# COMPACT_ATOMS: atom_id res chain seq x y z
N MET A 1 -71.27 -20.30 -5.23
CA MET A 1 -71.10 -20.99 -6.54
C MET A 1 -69.70 -20.61 -7.04
N LYS A 2 -68.60 -21.33 -6.73
CA LYS A 2 -68.12 -22.64 -7.20
C LYS A 2 -68.19 -22.83 -8.73
N ARG A 3 -67.02 -22.76 -9.40
CA ARG A 3 -66.50 -23.63 -10.49
C ARG A 3 -65.17 -23.02 -11.00
N SER A 4 -64.04 -23.65 -10.67
CA SER A 4 -63.20 -24.49 -11.57
C SER A 4 -62.34 -23.64 -12.51
N LEU A 5 -61.03 -23.47 -12.31
CA LEU A 5 -59.90 -24.41 -12.41
C LEU A 5 -59.84 -25.17 -13.74
N ILE A 6 -59.04 -24.66 -14.69
CA ILE A 6 -58.40 -25.45 -15.76
C ILE A 6 -56.96 -24.93 -15.92
N LEU A 7 -56.01 -25.84 -15.68
CA LEU A 7 -54.61 -25.81 -16.06
C LEU A 7 -54.49 -25.89 -17.59
N LEU A 8 -53.60 -25.11 -18.21
CA LEU A 8 -52.91 -25.56 -19.43
C LEU A 8 -51.49 -25.00 -19.46
N LEU A 9 -50.52 -25.90 -19.30
CA LEU A 9 -49.11 -25.69 -19.61
C LEU A 9 -48.95 -25.64 -21.14
N LEU A 10 -48.21 -24.65 -21.64
CA LEU A 10 -47.54 -24.74 -22.93
C LEU A 10 -46.16 -24.10 -22.81
N VAL A 11 -45.16 -24.96 -22.78
CA VAL A 11 -43.73 -24.64 -22.90
C VAL A 11 -43.49 -24.22 -24.35
N LEU A 12 -42.98 -23.01 -24.57
CA LEU A 12 -42.31 -22.66 -25.81
C LEU A 12 -41.04 -21.90 -25.46
N GLY A 13 -39.91 -22.57 -25.67
CA GLY A 13 -38.59 -21.95 -25.61
C GLY A 13 -38.38 -21.05 -26.82
N ALA A 14 -37.76 -19.90 -26.59
CA ALA A 14 -37.03 -19.15 -27.61
C ALA A 14 -35.77 -18.57 -26.98
N ILE A 15 -34.68 -18.76 -27.71
CA ILE A 15 -33.28 -18.57 -27.35
C ILE A 15 -32.85 -17.13 -27.72
N THR A 16 -31.93 -16.59 -26.92
CA THR A 16 -31.00 -15.47 -27.16
C THR A 16 -31.53 -14.06 -27.46
N ALA A 17 -31.08 -13.11 -26.64
CA ALA A 17 -30.12 -12.09 -27.07
C ALA A 17 -29.35 -11.53 -25.87
N LYS A 18 -28.05 -11.81 -25.83
CA LYS A 18 -27.08 -11.25 -24.89
C LYS A 18 -26.80 -9.82 -25.35
N SER A 19 -27.42 -8.82 -24.73
CA SER A 19 -27.09 -7.41 -24.99
C SER A 19 -25.79 -7.09 -24.26
N GLN A 20 -24.67 -7.18 -24.98
CA GLN A 20 -23.39 -6.61 -24.58
C GLN A 20 -23.50 -5.09 -24.67
N THR A 21 -23.64 -4.43 -23.53
CA THR A 21 -23.48 -2.98 -23.42
C THR A 21 -22.02 -2.61 -23.64
N GLY A 22 -21.77 -2.02 -24.82
CA GLY A 22 -20.84 -0.93 -25.10
C GLY A 22 -19.47 -0.99 -24.42
N GLY A 23 -18.50 -1.52 -25.14
CA GLY A 23 -17.09 -1.41 -24.80
C GLY A 23 -16.63 0.04 -24.74
N ILE A 24 -16.17 0.45 -23.56
CA ILE A 24 -15.26 1.58 -23.41
C ILE A 24 -13.92 1.09 -23.95
N MET A 25 -13.48 1.65 -25.07
CA MET A 25 -12.22 1.31 -25.71
C MET A 25 -11.06 1.74 -24.80
N GLU A 26 -10.42 0.80 -24.11
CA GLU A 26 -9.11 1.03 -23.49
C GLU A 26 -8.09 1.30 -24.60
N TYR A 27 -7.44 2.46 -24.53
CA TYR A 27 -6.38 2.83 -25.46
C TYR A 27 -5.17 1.91 -25.25
N LYS A 28 -4.89 1.03 -26.21
CA LYS A 28 -3.67 0.22 -26.25
C LYS A 28 -2.69 0.89 -27.22
N ALA A 29 -1.61 1.46 -26.71
CA ALA A 29 -0.57 2.06 -27.53
C ALA A 29 0.07 1.00 -28.45
N LEU A 30 0.40 1.39 -29.68
CA LEU A 30 1.05 0.53 -30.67
C LEU A 30 2.47 0.14 -30.18
N PRO A 31 2.92 -1.10 -30.42
CA PRO A 31 4.25 -1.53 -30.01
C PRO A 31 5.30 -0.79 -30.86
N VAL A 32 6.26 -0.14 -30.20
CA VAL A 32 7.42 0.45 -30.86
C VAL A 32 8.46 -0.65 -31.04
N GLU A 33 8.79 -1.00 -32.28
CA GLU A 33 9.89 -1.91 -32.58
C GLU A 33 11.20 -1.39 -31.95
N GLY A 34 11.82 -2.21 -31.10
CA GLY A 34 13.08 -1.90 -30.44
C GLY A 34 12.99 -1.35 -29.02
N ALA A 35 11.78 -1.18 -28.45
CA ALA A 35 11.64 -1.01 -27.02
C ALA A 35 11.58 -2.40 -26.37
N GLU A 36 12.69 -2.86 -25.78
CA GLU A 36 12.62 -3.89 -24.76
C GLU A 36 11.53 -3.47 -23.78
N GLU A 37 10.50 -4.31 -23.66
CA GLU A 37 9.45 -4.17 -22.67
C GLU A 37 10.16 -3.96 -21.34
N THR A 38 10.17 -2.71 -20.89
CA THR A 38 10.54 -2.44 -19.52
C THR A 38 9.39 -3.05 -18.75
N GLN A 39 9.55 -4.32 -18.38
CA GLN A 39 8.78 -4.96 -17.35
C GLN A 39 8.79 -3.94 -16.24
N THR A 40 7.68 -3.23 -16.07
CA THR A 40 7.38 -2.45 -14.89
C THR A 40 7.66 -3.41 -13.77
N ASN A 41 8.82 -3.22 -13.14
CA ASN A 41 9.40 -4.19 -12.25
C ASN A 41 8.30 -4.53 -11.28
N SER A 42 7.86 -5.79 -11.40
CA SER A 42 7.29 -6.60 -10.35
C SER A 42 7.58 -5.90 -9.03
N SER A 43 6.53 -5.41 -8.39
CA SER A 43 6.41 -5.26 -6.94
C SER A 43 7.70 -5.68 -6.27
N LEU A 44 8.49 -4.71 -5.80
CA LEU A 44 9.51 -4.98 -4.78
C LEU A 44 8.75 -5.48 -3.55
N LYS A 45 8.32 -6.74 -3.60
CA LYS A 45 8.08 -7.60 -2.45
C LYS A 45 9.45 -7.89 -1.84
N SER A 46 10.23 -6.86 -1.55
CA SER A 46 11.19 -6.99 -0.47
C SER A 46 10.32 -7.21 0.75
N GLU A 47 10.31 -8.44 1.27
CA GLU A 47 9.71 -8.78 2.55
C GLU A 47 10.45 -7.97 3.62
N GLY A 48 10.08 -6.70 3.75
CA GLY A 48 10.68 -5.79 4.70
C GLY A 48 10.20 -6.14 6.11
N SER A 49 11.14 -6.13 7.05
CA SER A 49 10.85 -6.30 8.47
C SER A 49 9.95 -5.19 8.97
N LEU A 50 9.01 -5.53 9.84
CA LEU A 50 8.14 -4.56 10.47
C LEU A 50 8.72 -4.17 11.83
N VAL A 51 8.93 -2.88 12.05
CA VAL A 51 9.50 -2.35 13.29
C VAL A 51 8.54 -1.32 13.88
N ASP A 52 8.30 -1.41 15.18
CA ASP A 52 7.53 -0.39 15.90
C ASP A 52 8.45 0.83 16.13
N ALA A 53 7.95 2.03 15.82
CA ALA A 53 8.71 3.27 15.95
C ALA A 53 7.86 4.34 16.65
N TYR A 54 8.51 5.43 17.06
CA TYR A 54 7.85 6.51 17.79
C TYR A 54 8.26 7.86 17.26
N TYR A 55 7.34 8.81 17.26
CA TYR A 55 7.67 10.23 17.13
C TYR A 55 6.96 11.02 18.22
N LEU A 56 7.51 12.18 18.59
CA LEU A 56 6.90 13.07 19.54
C LEU A 56 5.86 13.95 18.83
N ASN A 57 4.61 13.91 19.26
CA ASN A 57 3.62 14.83 18.73
C ASN A 57 3.98 16.27 19.10
N SER A 58 4.13 17.14 18.10
CA SER A 58 4.54 18.53 18.30
C SER A 58 3.57 19.34 19.16
N TYR A 59 2.28 19.01 19.13
CA TYR A 59 1.21 19.70 19.85
C TYR A 59 1.03 19.16 21.27
N THR A 60 0.87 17.84 21.42
CA THR A 60 0.53 17.23 22.72
C THR A 60 1.77 16.89 23.56
N LYS A 61 2.97 16.93 22.96
CA LYS A 61 4.23 16.49 23.57
C LYS A 61 4.19 15.04 24.08
N LYS A 62 3.30 14.22 23.51
CA LYS A 62 3.19 12.79 23.82
C LYS A 62 3.78 11.95 22.70
N PRO A 63 4.43 10.81 23.03
CA PRO A 63 4.91 9.89 22.01
C PRO A 63 3.74 9.26 21.27
N ILE A 64 3.86 9.15 19.95
CA ILE A 64 2.91 8.43 19.08
C ILE A 64 3.63 7.23 18.49
N LYS A 65 3.06 6.06 18.74
CA LYS A 65 3.51 4.80 18.16
C LYS A 65 3.06 4.69 16.70
N ILE A 66 3.98 4.28 15.84
CA ILE A 66 3.75 3.97 14.44
C ILE A 66 4.42 2.64 14.10
N ARG A 67 4.21 2.17 12.87
CA ARG A 67 4.93 1.02 12.33
C ARG A 67 5.70 1.42 11.07
N LEU A 68 6.93 0.94 10.97
CA LEU A 68 7.78 1.09 9.81
C LEU A 68 7.91 -0.27 9.11
N LYS A 69 8.04 -0.23 7.78
CA LYS A 69 8.54 -1.35 6.99
C LYS A 69 9.96 -1.00 6.56
N ILE A 70 10.89 -1.85 6.93
CA ILE A 70 12.33 -1.63 6.76
C ILE A 70 12.90 -2.74 5.89
N VAL A 71 13.81 -2.38 4.99
CA VAL A 71 14.61 -3.32 4.21
C VAL A 71 16.07 -3.09 4.55
N GLU A 72 16.76 -4.18 4.86
CA GLU A 72 18.20 -4.17 5.02
C GLU A 72 18.85 -4.79 3.78
N ASN A 73 19.87 -4.13 3.25
CA ASN A 73 20.67 -4.64 2.15
C ASN A 73 22.14 -4.24 2.33
N ARG A 74 23.00 -4.59 1.37
CA ARG A 74 24.45 -4.29 1.43
C ARG A 74 24.81 -2.81 1.56
N TYR A 75 23.88 -1.89 1.28
CA TYR A 75 24.07 -0.44 1.37
C TYR A 75 23.53 0.16 2.68
N GLY A 76 22.91 -0.67 3.52
CA GLY A 76 22.41 -0.33 4.84
C GLY A 76 20.93 -0.63 5.02
N VAL A 77 20.37 -0.01 6.06
CA VAL A 77 18.97 -0.08 6.45
C VAL A 77 18.19 1.03 5.75
N PHE A 78 17.00 0.73 5.24
CA PHE A 78 16.14 1.69 4.56
C PHE A 78 14.69 1.53 4.97
N ILE A 79 14.02 2.64 5.25
CA ILE A 79 12.58 2.68 5.50
C ILE A 79 11.88 2.82 4.16
N ILE A 80 11.05 1.84 3.82
CA ILE A 80 10.32 1.77 2.55
C ILE A 80 8.83 2.01 2.70
N ALA A 81 8.29 1.97 3.93
CA ALA A 81 6.92 2.41 4.20
C ALA A 81 6.74 2.77 5.68
N SER A 82 5.75 3.60 5.96
CA SER A 82 5.34 3.94 7.32
C SER A 82 3.83 3.92 7.46
N LYS A 83 3.32 3.54 8.63
CA LYS A 83 1.88 3.50 8.93
C LYS A 83 1.62 3.95 10.35
N LYS A 84 0.77 4.98 10.54
CA LYS A 84 0.23 5.25 11.88
C LYS A 84 -0.72 4.12 12.25
N LEU A 85 -0.77 3.76 13.52
CA LEU A 85 -1.65 2.66 13.97
C LEU A 85 -3.14 2.95 13.75
N THR A 86 -3.50 4.23 13.64
CA THR A 86 -4.85 4.71 13.31
C THR A 86 -5.20 4.61 11.83
N ASP A 87 -4.23 4.47 10.95
CA ASP A 87 -4.45 4.52 9.51
C ASP A 87 -4.84 3.12 9.00
N SER A 88 -5.66 3.06 7.95
CA SER A 88 -6.03 1.80 7.31
C SER A 88 -4.92 1.27 6.39
N SER A 89 -4.17 2.16 5.75
CA SER A 89 -3.17 1.84 4.72
C SER A 89 -1.74 2.22 5.12
N TRP A 90 -0.78 1.72 4.34
CA TRP A 90 0.63 2.10 4.44
C TRP A 90 0.92 3.31 3.57
N SER A 91 1.77 4.20 4.06
CA SER A 91 2.38 5.25 3.25
C SER A 91 3.65 4.70 2.62
N ASP A 92 3.54 4.31 1.34
CA ASP A 92 4.65 3.77 0.56
C ASP A 92 5.72 4.84 0.28
N GLN A 93 6.97 4.48 0.52
CA GLN A 93 8.19 5.27 0.33
C GLN A 93 9.22 4.48 -0.50
N SER A 94 8.85 3.36 -1.13
CA SER A 94 9.76 2.51 -1.89
C SER A 94 10.42 3.22 -3.10
N GLY A 95 9.76 4.24 -3.66
CA GLY A 95 10.32 5.10 -4.72
C GLY A 95 11.33 6.14 -4.22
N GLU A 96 11.33 6.44 -2.93
CA GLU A 96 12.29 7.34 -2.27
C GLU A 96 12.60 6.83 -0.86
N PRO A 97 13.36 5.72 -0.72
CA PRO A 97 13.58 5.09 0.57
C PRO A 97 14.33 6.02 1.52
N VAL A 98 13.89 6.08 2.78
CA VAL A 98 14.52 6.92 3.79
C VAL A 98 15.63 6.14 4.47
N LYS A 99 16.88 6.63 4.34
CA LYS A 99 18.03 6.08 5.06
C LYS A 99 18.05 6.66 6.49
N PRO A 100 17.93 5.83 7.54
CA PRO A 100 18.04 6.28 8.91
C PRO A 100 19.50 6.60 9.28
N SER A 101 19.67 7.40 10.31
CA SER A 101 20.95 7.66 10.96
C SER A 101 20.98 6.96 12.31
N LYS A 102 22.11 6.34 12.65
CA LYS A 102 22.32 5.80 13.99
C LYS A 102 22.41 6.95 14.99
N LEU A 103 21.80 6.78 16.14
CA LEU A 103 21.90 7.73 17.25
C LEU A 103 23.32 7.66 17.83
N ILE A 104 23.84 8.83 18.21
CA ILE A 104 25.11 8.94 18.93
C ILE A 104 24.81 8.94 20.42
N ASP A 105 25.77 8.48 21.25
CA ASP A 105 25.57 8.30 22.70
C ASP A 105 25.19 9.59 23.44
N SER A 106 25.47 10.77 22.86
CA SER A 106 25.07 12.06 23.43
C SER A 106 23.63 12.47 23.12
N ASP A 107 22.92 11.75 22.25
CA ASP A 107 21.51 12.01 21.95
C ASP A 107 20.65 11.46 23.11
N PRO A 108 19.78 12.26 23.75
CA PRO A 108 18.95 11.80 24.86
C PRO A 108 18.06 10.60 24.51
N MET A 109 17.76 10.39 23.22
CA MET A 109 16.96 9.26 22.76
C MET A 109 17.76 7.97 22.57
N ALA A 110 19.09 8.02 22.61
CA ALA A 110 19.98 6.87 22.43
C ALA A 110 19.85 5.81 23.54
N GLU A 111 19.33 6.18 24.71
CA GLU A 111 19.00 5.22 25.79
C GLU A 111 17.86 4.28 25.40
N TYR A 112 16.97 4.73 24.50
CA TYR A 112 15.72 4.03 24.19
C TYR A 112 15.66 3.49 22.76
N PHE A 113 16.42 4.08 21.84
CA PHE A 113 16.36 3.81 20.41
C PHE A 113 17.75 3.74 19.81
N GLU A 114 17.91 3.03 18.71
CA GLU A 114 19.19 2.91 18.00
C GLU A 114 19.27 3.87 16.81
N TYR A 115 18.13 4.13 16.16
CA TYR A 115 18.06 4.87 14.91
C TYR A 115 17.10 6.06 14.99
N LYS A 116 17.38 7.07 14.16
CA LYS A 116 16.44 8.15 13.85
C LYS A 116 16.34 8.40 12.34
N ALA A 117 15.15 8.80 11.90
CA ALA A 117 14.91 9.19 10.52
C ALA A 117 13.86 10.29 10.44
N PHE A 118 14.05 11.27 9.55
CA PHE A 118 12.99 12.22 9.24
C PHE A 118 12.09 11.65 8.14
N ILE A 119 10.80 11.50 8.42
CA ILE A 119 9.82 11.04 7.43
C ILE A 119 9.00 12.24 6.96
N SER A 120 9.28 12.74 5.76
CA SER A 120 8.65 13.94 5.18
C SER A 120 7.13 13.86 5.14
N ARG A 121 6.56 12.68 4.86
CA ARG A 121 5.10 12.47 4.86
C ARG A 121 4.45 12.60 6.24
N LEU A 122 5.20 12.36 7.31
CA LEU A 122 4.75 12.60 8.66
C LEU A 122 5.08 14.02 9.12
N GLY A 123 6.10 14.65 8.51
CA GLY A 123 6.67 15.91 8.97
C GLY A 123 7.33 15.78 10.34
N GLN A 124 7.86 14.59 10.66
CA GLN A 124 8.35 14.24 11.99
C GLN A 124 9.62 13.40 11.92
N THR A 125 10.48 13.56 12.92
CA THR A 125 11.57 12.62 13.20
C THR A 125 11.03 11.43 13.98
N VAL A 126 11.25 10.24 13.44
CA VAL A 126 10.90 8.97 14.06
C VAL A 126 12.13 8.31 14.66
N TYR A 127 11.94 7.58 15.76
CA TYR A 127 12.96 6.87 16.52
C TYR A 127 12.56 5.39 16.63
N PHE A 128 13.52 4.48 16.46
CA PHE A 128 13.32 3.03 16.48
C PHE A 128 14.61 2.26 16.76
#